data_AF-A0A3M7BGJ7-F1
#
_entry.id   AF-A0A3M7BGJ7-F1
#
_cell.length_a   1.000
_cell.length_b   1.000
_cell.length_c   1.000
_cell.angle_alpha   90.00
_cell.angle_beta   90.00
_cell.angle_gamma   90.00
#
_symmetry.space_group_name_H-M   'P 1'
#
loop_
_entity.id
_entity.type
_entity.pdbx_description
1 polymer ?
#
loop_
_entity_poly.entity_id
_entity_poly.type
_entity_poly.pdbx_seq_one_letter_code
_entity_poly.pdbx_strand_id
1 'polypeptide(L)'
;MLRSLRTAHILYDRRRDSMLSRIERTTRVEFDEWKWKVSYALPLHGKDYWTTKMEKLAEEEQKKSQEQLGRKKSLKRFSWKRKRTKSKRLPATSGAADG
;
A
#
# COMPACT_ATOMS: atom_id res chain seq x y z
N MET A 1 -40.32 60.18 19.82
CA MET A 1 -39.06 59.45 19.52
C MET A 1 -38.72 58.37 20.56
N LEU A 2 -38.84 58.62 21.87
CA LEU A 2 -38.48 57.65 22.93
C LEU A 2 -39.17 56.27 22.86
N ARG A 3 -40.44 56.20 22.43
CA ARG A 3 -41.16 54.92 22.26
C ARG A 3 -40.55 54.03 21.16
N SER A 4 -40.08 54.65 20.07
CA SER A 4 -39.48 53.96 18.92
C SER A 4 -38.13 53.31 19.25
N LEU A 5 -37.33 53.97 20.09
CA LEU A 5 -36.05 53.44 20.55
C LEU A 5 -36.25 52.26 21.51
N ARG A 6 -37.26 52.34 22.37
CA ARG A 6 -37.63 51.25 23.29
C ARG A 6 -38.13 50.02 22.55
N THR A 7 -38.96 50.20 21.51
CA THR A 7 -39.41 49.09 20.67
C THR A 7 -38.28 48.47 19.86
N ALA A 8 -37.35 49.29 19.33
CA ALA A 8 -36.18 48.78 18.62
C ALA A 8 -35.27 47.94 19.54
N HIS A 9 -35.09 48.38 20.79
CA HIS A 9 -34.34 47.62 21.79
C HIS A 9 -34.99 46.27 22.11
N ILE A 10 -36.31 46.25 22.35
CA ILE A 10 -37.05 45.00 22.62
C ILE A 10 -36.96 44.01 21.45
N LEU A 11 -37.06 44.50 20.21
CA LEU A 11 -36.93 43.65 19.02
C LEU A 11 -35.50 43.12 18.85
N TYR A 12 -34.49 43.93 19.18
CA TYR A 12 -33.09 43.52 19.18
C TYR A 12 -32.81 42.46 20.26
N ASP A 13 -33.29 42.66 21.48
CA ASP A 13 -33.19 41.68 22.57
C ASP A 13 -33.82 40.35 22.16
N ARG A 14 -35.05 40.38 21.65
CA ARG A 14 -35.78 39.18 21.24
C ARG A 14 -35.05 38.41 20.13
N ARG A 15 -34.43 39.12 19.17
CA ARG A 15 -33.64 38.49 18.10
C ARG A 15 -32.36 37.86 18.67
N ARG A 16 -31.68 38.56 19.58
CA ARG A 16 -30.46 38.06 20.24
C ARG A 16 -30.76 36.81 21.05
N ASP A 17 -31.79 36.82 21.89
CA ASP A 17 -32.15 35.71 22.77
C ASP A 17 -32.58 34.49 21.96
N SER A 18 -33.32 34.69 20.85
CA SER A 18 -33.63 33.60 19.93
C SER A 18 -32.38 32.97 19.34
N MET A 19 -31.38 33.77 18.96
CA MET A 19 -30.15 33.28 18.35
C MET A 19 -29.27 32.56 19.39
N LEU A 20 -29.12 33.13 20.59
CA LEU A 20 -28.37 32.53 21.70
C LEU A 20 -29.01 31.23 22.18
N SER A 21 -30.34 31.13 22.25
CA SER A 21 -31.02 29.90 22.65
C SER A 21 -30.72 28.71 21.72
N ARG A 22 -30.48 28.97 20.43
CA ARG A 22 -30.12 27.93 19.46
C ARG A 22 -28.69 27.47 19.68
N ILE A 23 -27.78 28.40 19.95
CA ILE A 23 -26.38 28.12 20.28
C ILE A 23 -26.33 27.28 21.55
N GLU A 24 -26.94 27.73 22.65
CA GLU A 24 -26.94 27.01 23.93
C GLU A 24 -27.45 25.56 23.84
N ARG A 25 -28.45 25.31 22.99
CA ARG A 25 -28.96 23.95 22.73
C ARG A 25 -27.96 23.09 21.96
N THR A 26 -27.19 23.66 21.05
CA THR A 26 -26.26 22.91 20.19
C THR A 26 -24.85 22.80 20.76
N THR A 27 -24.43 23.72 21.63
CA THR A 27 -23.07 23.73 22.21
C THR A 27 -22.94 22.75 23.38
N ARG A 28 -24.05 22.29 23.96
CA ARG A 28 -24.05 21.25 24.99
C ARG A 28 -23.78 19.89 24.36
N VAL A 29 -22.52 19.49 24.37
CA VAL A 29 -22.11 18.12 24.06
C VAL A 29 -22.01 17.38 25.39
N GLU A 30 -22.99 16.52 25.67
CA GLU A 30 -22.86 15.57 26.77
C GLU A 30 -21.91 14.46 26.35
N PHE A 31 -20.89 14.22 27.16
CA PHE A 31 -19.96 13.11 26.93
C PHE A 31 -20.70 11.79 27.19
N ASP A 32 -20.99 11.06 26.12
CA ASP A 32 -21.58 9.73 26.16
C ASP A 32 -20.50 8.71 25.83
N GLU A 33 -20.00 8.04 26.88
CA GLU A 33 -18.94 7.06 26.78
C GLU A 33 -19.33 5.88 25.87
N TRP A 34 -20.61 5.49 25.85
CA TRP A 34 -21.08 4.40 24.99
C TRP A 34 -21.09 4.81 23.52
N LYS A 35 -21.62 5.99 23.20
CA LYS A 35 -21.58 6.52 21.82
C LYS A 35 -20.17 6.71 21.31
N TRP A 36 -19.27 7.17 22.18
CA TRP A 36 -17.84 7.27 21.85
C TRP A 36 -17.25 5.90 21.51
N LYS A 37 -17.47 4.91 22.37
CA LYS A 37 -16.96 3.55 22.17
C LYS A 37 -17.54 2.91 20.91
N VAL A 38 -18.82 3.08 20.60
CA VAL A 38 -19.40 2.51 19.37
C VAL A 38 -18.89 3.21 18.11
N SER A 39 -18.77 4.53 18.13
CA SER A 39 -18.43 5.30 16.93
C SER A 39 -16.94 5.28 16.59
N TYR A 40 -16.08 5.18 17.61
CA TYR A 40 -14.64 5.40 17.45
C TYR A 40 -13.77 4.33 18.12
N ALA A 41 -14.32 3.33 18.81
CA ALA A 41 -13.46 2.25 19.28
C ALA A 41 -12.92 1.46 18.09
N LEU A 42 -11.61 1.43 17.98
CA LEU A 42 -10.94 0.44 17.16
C LEU A 42 -11.27 -0.96 17.72
N PRO A 43 -11.46 -1.97 16.86
CA PRO A 43 -11.61 -3.35 17.31
C PRO A 43 -10.52 -3.69 18.33
N LEU A 44 -10.93 -4.13 19.52
CA LEU A 44 -10.03 -4.46 20.62
C LEU A 44 -9.08 -5.58 20.15
N HIS A 45 -7.82 -5.18 19.94
CA HIS A 45 -6.63 -6.00 19.71
C HIS A 45 -6.83 -7.32 18.93
N GLY A 46 -6.48 -7.28 17.65
CA GLY A 46 -6.35 -8.45 16.77
C GLY A 46 -6.31 -8.00 15.31
N LYS A 47 -5.68 -8.78 14.44
CA LYS A 47 -5.89 -8.61 13.00
C LYS A 47 -7.29 -9.10 12.68
N ASP A 48 -8.14 -8.22 12.18
CA ASP A 48 -9.44 -8.60 11.67
C ASP A 48 -9.29 -9.52 10.44
N TYR A 49 -10.40 -10.14 10.06
CA TYR A 49 -10.43 -11.08 8.93
C TYR A 49 -9.85 -10.46 7.65
N TRP A 50 -10.12 -9.17 7.39
CA TRP A 50 -9.64 -8.49 6.20
C TRP A 50 -8.16 -8.16 6.24
N THR A 51 -7.64 -7.62 7.35
CA THR A 51 -6.18 -7.39 7.47
C THR A 51 -5.41 -8.71 7.36
N THR A 52 -5.92 -9.78 7.95
CA THR A 52 -5.32 -11.12 7.84
C THR A 52 -5.32 -11.63 6.41
N LYS A 53 -6.40 -11.43 5.65
CA LYS A 53 -6.48 -11.83 4.24
C LYS A 53 -5.55 -11.01 3.35
N MET A 54 -5.44 -9.70 3.60
CA MET A 54 -4.56 -8.82 2.83
C MET A 54 -3.08 -9.13 3.08
N GLU A 55 -2.70 -9.40 4.32
CA GLU A 55 -1.34 -9.79 4.66
C GLU A 55 -0.96 -11.13 4.00
N LYS A 56 -1.84 -12.14 4.05
CA LYS A 56 -1.62 -13.42 3.36
C LYS A 56 -1.46 -13.26 1.86
N LEU A 57 -2.26 -12.39 1.23
CA LEU A 57 -2.12 -12.09 -0.20
C LEU A 57 -0.76 -11.44 -0.51
N ALA A 58 -0.32 -10.48 0.30
CA ALA A 58 0.97 -9.83 0.14
C ALA A 58 2.14 -10.81 0.34
N GLU A 59 2.05 -11.72 1.32
CA GLU A 59 3.05 -12.77 1.54
C GLU A 59 3.12 -13.77 0.38
N GLU A 60 1.98 -14.17 -0.19
CA GLU A 60 1.94 -15.06 -1.36
C GLU A 60 2.55 -14.42 -2.60
N GLU A 61 2.35 -13.12 -2.81
CA GLU A 61 2.97 -12.39 -3.92
C GLU A 61 4.49 -12.27 -3.75
N GLN A 62 4.95 -12.03 -2.52
CA GLN A 62 6.38 -12.05 -2.19
C GLN A 62 6.99 -13.45 -2.37
N LYS A 63 6.30 -14.51 -1.95
CA LYS A 63 6.78 -15.89 -2.16
C LYS A 63 6.85 -16.24 -3.65
N LYS A 64 5.84 -15.89 -4.44
CA LYS A 64 5.83 -16.11 -5.89
C LYS A 64 6.94 -15.34 -6.61
N SER A 65 7.15 -14.07 -6.25
CA SER A 65 8.23 -13.26 -6.84
C SER A 65 9.61 -13.79 -6.47
N GLN A 66 9.80 -14.26 -5.23
CA GLN A 66 11.05 -14.91 -4.78
C GLN A 66 11.30 -16.25 -5.48
N GLU A 67 10.27 -17.07 -5.67
CA GLU A 67 10.34 -18.36 -6.36
C GLU A 67 10.70 -18.19 -7.86
N GLN A 68 10.14 -17.18 -8.51
CA GLN A 68 10.49 -16.85 -9.90
C GLN A 68 11.91 -16.32 -10.07
N LEU A 69 12.51 -15.71 -9.04
CA LEU A 69 13.92 -15.31 -9.03
C LEU A 69 14.86 -16.51 -8.84
N GLY A 70 14.45 -17.53 -8.09
CA GLY A 70 15.22 -18.76 -7.86
C GLY A 70 15.33 -19.67 -9.09
N ARG A 71 14.29 -19.73 -9.93
CA ARG A 71 14.27 -20.56 -11.15
C ARG A 71 15.10 -20.03 -12.33
N LYS A 72 15.61 -18.79 -12.28
CA LYS A 72 16.37 -18.18 -13.39
C LYS A 72 17.88 -18.52 -13.42
N LYS A 73 18.37 -19.42 -12.55
CA LYS A 73 19.83 -19.67 -12.39
C LYS A 73 20.43 -20.84 -13.18
N SER A 74 19.70 -21.51 -14.08
CA SER A 74 20.30 -22.59 -14.89
C SER A 74 19.90 -22.57 -16.38
N LEU A 75 19.96 -21.41 -17.03
CA LEU A 75 20.16 -21.42 -18.48
C LEU A 75 21.65 -21.67 -18.74
N LYS A 76 22.02 -22.95 -18.95
CA LYS A 76 23.31 -23.31 -19.56
C LYS A 76 23.49 -22.37 -20.77
N ARG A 77 24.49 -21.49 -20.70
CA ARG A 77 24.82 -20.50 -21.75
C ARG A 77 24.80 -21.21 -23.09
N PHE A 78 23.79 -20.90 -23.91
CA PHE A 78 23.68 -21.40 -25.26
C PHE A 78 24.89 -20.88 -26.04
N SER A 79 25.91 -21.72 -26.20
CA SER A 79 27.19 -21.34 -26.79
C SER A 79 27.15 -21.66 -28.28
N TRP A 80 27.30 -20.66 -29.13
CA TRP A 80 27.40 -20.79 -30.59
C TRP A 80 28.73 -21.39 -31.07
N LYS A 81 29.45 -22.12 -30.21
CA LYS A 81 30.79 -22.61 -30.52
C LYS A 81 30.72 -23.75 -31.55
N ARG A 82 30.78 -23.37 -32.84
CA ARG A 82 30.95 -24.27 -33.99
C ARG A 82 32.21 -25.11 -33.77
N LYS A 83 32.07 -26.44 -33.69
CA LYS A 83 33.21 -27.35 -33.59
C LYS A 83 33.98 -27.32 -34.92
N ARG A 84 35.16 -26.70 -34.93
CA ARG A 84 36.11 -26.84 -36.05
C ARG A 84 36.71 -28.24 -35.99
N THR A 85 36.51 -29.02 -37.04
CA THR A 85 37.18 -30.30 -37.25
C THR A 85 38.68 -30.07 -37.36
N LYS A 86 39.45 -30.65 -36.44
CA LYS A 86 40.90 -30.65 -36.45
C LYS A 86 41.35 -31.61 -37.56
N SER A 87 41.68 -31.07 -38.73
CA SER A 87 42.36 -31.82 -39.79
C SER A 87 43.70 -32.31 -39.25
N LYS A 88 43.85 -33.62 -39.08
CA LYS A 88 45.13 -34.26 -38.78
C LYS A 88 45.92 -34.30 -40.09
N ARG A 89 46.94 -33.45 -40.23
CA ARG A 89 48.02 -33.72 -41.20
C ARG A 89 48.87 -34.86 -40.63
N LEU A 90 48.99 -35.94 -41.38
CA LEU A 90 49.91 -37.04 -41.08
C LEU A 90 51.36 -36.56 -41.27
N PRO A 91 52.34 -37.08 -40.50
CA PRO A 91 53.75 -36.78 -40.71
C PRO A 91 54.26 -37.43 -42.00
N ALA A 92 55.06 -36.68 -42.77
CA ALA A 92 55.76 -37.17 -43.94
C ALA A 92 56.78 -38.25 -43.52
N THR A 93 56.78 -39.36 -44.23
CA THR A 93 57.69 -40.49 -44.08
C THR A 93 59.09 -40.11 -44.53
N SER A 94 60.09 -40.41 -43.70
CA SER A 94 61.52 -40.37 -43.98
C SER A 94 61.95 -41.46 -44.98
N GLY A 95 62.96 -41.18 -45.80
CA GLY A 95 63.73 -42.25 -46.47
C GLY A 95 64.53 -41.79 -47.68
N ALA A 96 65.75 -41.32 -47.45
CA ALA A 96 66.81 -41.29 -48.46
C ALA A 96 67.71 -42.51 -48.23
N ALA A 97 67.90 -43.36 -49.25
CA ALA A 97 69.07 -44.24 -49.43
C ALA A 97 69.07 -44.88 -50.82
N ASP A 98 70.28 -44.92 -51.38
CA ASP A 98 70.84 -45.78 -52.44
C ASP A 98 70.66 -45.43 -53.92
N GLY A 99 71.74 -44.83 -54.44
CA GLY A 99 72.24 -44.87 -55.81
C GLY A 99 73.77 -44.82 -55.77
#